data_AF-A0A661PEI9-F1
#
_entry.id   AF-A0A661PEI9-F1
#
_cell.length_a   1.000
_cell.length_b   1.000
_cell.length_c   1.000
_cell.angle_alpha   90.00
_cell.angle_beta   90.00
_cell.angle_gamma   90.00
#
_symmetry.space_group_name_H-M   'P 1'
#
loop_
_entity.id
_entity.type
_entity.pdbx_description
1 polymer ?
#
loop_
_entity_poly.entity_id
_entity_poly.type
_entity_poly.pdbx_seq_one_letter_code
_entity_poly.pdbx_strand_id
1 'polypeptide(L)'
;MVQPAKPAPPMAPVSVLPAAPWLLAGLLLAISGTLGCDPLVGGECQDGFFADGTECLPILDELSTANGGHPGSGGDGGFTPGSSGGGSGGFGASSGSGGAAGAEQCALPLTQCPAGCVDLDSDFSNCGACGVHCPTELCIDGACIGDPVGHTVIIGMSYLESSASTRRLLGNAVFRSLHSPLRIVDYRDYAVAGASQVVVGAVASEAALRGRSYALSTVGLGGLEEALVDGASDVLLVHDQALAPEGVLAGLGQALAGPIEDFVTGGGTVVVLATDTGSGEMCDFLGASGMLECTGFASMVGQWVINVLPTDTMGNGVPSPLLAKEATAAILTKEGPSPGIAHVFTNETASPVVIHKVTGP
;
A
#
# COMPACT_ATOMS: atom_id res chain seq x y z
N MET A 1 64.10 45.10 21.36
CA MET A 1 64.44 45.11 19.92
C MET A 1 63.23 44.57 19.18
N VAL A 2 62.55 45.46 18.48
CA VAL A 2 61.25 45.24 17.83
C VAL A 2 61.49 44.49 16.52
N GLN A 3 60.85 43.34 16.31
CA GLN A 3 60.80 42.68 15.00
C GLN A 3 59.60 43.22 14.21
N PRO A 4 59.76 43.59 12.93
CA PRO A 4 58.68 44.13 12.12
C PRO A 4 57.76 43.03 11.56
N ALA A 5 56.48 43.37 11.47
CA ALA A 5 55.39 42.53 10.98
C ALA A 5 55.49 42.22 9.48
N LYS A 6 55.07 41.01 9.12
CA LYS A 6 54.97 40.45 7.77
C LYS A 6 53.82 41.12 6.97
N PRO A 7 54.01 41.52 5.70
CA PRO A 7 52.96 42.15 4.90
C PRO A 7 51.95 41.13 4.34
N ALA A 8 50.69 41.55 4.27
CA ALA A 8 49.56 40.80 3.69
C ALA A 8 49.56 40.84 2.15
N PRO A 9 49.01 39.81 1.47
CA PRO A 9 48.94 39.76 0.01
C PRO A 9 47.85 40.68 -0.58
N PRO A 10 48.03 41.16 -1.83
CA PRO A 10 47.10 42.10 -2.47
C PRO A 10 45.80 41.44 -2.94
N MET A 11 44.70 42.17 -2.78
CA MET A 11 43.36 41.84 -3.26
C MET A 11 43.26 41.95 -4.79
N ALA A 12 42.62 40.97 -5.42
CA ALA A 12 42.30 40.96 -6.84
C ALA A 12 41.09 41.89 -7.15
N PRO A 13 41.02 42.50 -8.34
CA PRO A 13 39.96 43.45 -8.69
C PRO A 13 38.62 42.78 -9.00
N VAL A 14 37.54 43.40 -8.51
CA VAL A 14 36.14 43.07 -8.78
C VAL A 14 35.76 43.55 -10.19
N SER A 15 35.36 42.62 -11.05
CA SER A 15 34.86 42.90 -12.39
C SER A 15 33.39 43.32 -12.32
N VAL A 16 33.12 44.55 -12.77
CA VAL A 16 31.79 45.16 -12.91
C VAL A 16 31.16 44.67 -14.22
N LEU A 17 30.02 43.99 -14.15
CA LEU A 17 29.15 43.71 -15.30
C LEU A 17 28.17 44.87 -15.50
N PRO A 18 27.99 45.40 -16.72
CA PRO A 18 27.04 46.49 -16.96
C PRO A 18 25.62 45.94 -17.12
N ALA A 19 24.69 46.62 -16.46
CA ALA A 19 23.27 46.53 -16.73
C ALA A 19 22.94 47.21 -18.06
N ALA A 20 22.05 46.62 -18.86
CA ALA A 20 21.20 47.38 -19.77
C ALA A 20 19.80 46.76 -19.92
N PRO A 21 18.72 47.58 -19.97
CA PRO A 21 17.32 47.17 -19.90
C PRO A 21 16.59 47.24 -21.28
N TRP A 22 15.24 47.30 -21.26
CA TRP A 22 14.26 47.54 -22.35
C TRP A 22 13.86 46.30 -23.18
N LEU A 23 12.63 46.05 -23.62
CA LEU A 23 11.25 46.37 -23.20
C LEU A 23 10.31 45.54 -24.12
N LEU A 24 9.16 45.11 -23.58
CA LEU A 24 7.94 44.53 -24.17
C LEU A 24 7.74 44.44 -25.71
N ALA A 25 7.35 43.24 -26.16
CA ALA A 25 6.21 42.92 -27.04
C ALA A 25 5.96 41.39 -26.91
N GLY A 26 4.79 40.85 -26.57
CA GLY A 26 3.45 41.19 -27.02
C GLY A 26 3.04 40.26 -28.18
N LEU A 27 2.79 38.97 -27.91
CA LEU A 27 1.97 38.13 -28.80
C LEU A 27 1.21 37.06 -28.01
N LEU A 28 -0.10 37.24 -27.95
CA LEU A 28 -1.08 36.22 -27.63
C LEU A 28 -1.00 35.07 -28.65
N LEU A 29 -0.92 33.84 -28.17
CA LEU A 29 -1.48 32.68 -28.85
C LEU A 29 -2.23 31.85 -27.80
N ALA A 30 -3.50 32.22 -27.62
CA ALA A 30 -4.51 31.31 -27.13
C ALA A 30 -4.82 30.34 -28.29
N ILE A 31 -4.43 29.08 -28.15
CA ILE A 31 -5.03 27.99 -28.91
C ILE A 31 -6.03 27.32 -27.97
N SER A 32 -7.30 27.65 -28.17
CA SER A 32 -8.40 26.79 -27.75
C SER A 32 -8.44 25.60 -28.71
N GLY A 33 -8.25 24.39 -28.17
CA GLY A 33 -8.34 23.13 -28.91
C GLY A 33 -8.62 21.99 -27.95
N THR A 34 -9.92 21.80 -27.66
CA THR A 34 -10.59 20.55 -27.27
C THR A 34 -9.83 19.52 -26.39
N LEU A 35 -10.26 19.45 -25.14
CA LEU A 35 -10.33 18.26 -24.26
C LEU A 35 -9.88 16.93 -24.90
N GLY A 36 -8.63 16.58 -24.61
CA GLY A 36 -8.09 15.23 -24.64
C GLY A 36 -6.80 15.30 -23.82
N CYS A 37 -6.80 14.78 -22.59
CA CYS A 37 -5.58 14.70 -21.80
C CYS A 37 -4.60 13.82 -22.56
N ASP A 38 -3.48 14.40 -23.00
CA ASP A 38 -2.37 13.63 -23.53
C ASP A 38 -1.85 12.75 -22.37
N PRO A 39 -1.89 11.41 -22.46
CA PRO A 39 -1.55 10.50 -21.34
C PRO A 39 -0.04 10.42 -21.07
N LEU A 40 0.76 11.38 -21.54
CA LEU A 40 2.19 11.43 -21.33
C LEU A 40 2.52 12.28 -20.10
N VAL A 41 3.01 11.63 -19.04
CA VAL A 41 3.57 12.31 -17.86
C VAL A 41 5.06 11.98 -17.78
N GLY A 42 5.92 12.96 -18.07
CA GLY A 42 7.38 12.79 -17.94
C GLY A 42 8.03 11.82 -18.93
N GLY A 43 7.33 11.38 -19.99
CA GLY A 43 7.84 10.43 -20.98
C GLY A 43 7.34 8.99 -20.79
N GLU A 44 6.50 8.74 -19.79
CA GLU A 44 5.82 7.46 -19.58
C GLU A 44 4.30 7.62 -19.74
N CYS A 45 3.63 6.54 -20.16
CA CYS A 45 2.19 6.51 -20.31
C CYS A 45 1.47 6.46 -18.95
N GLN A 46 0.36 7.18 -18.83
CA GLN A 46 -0.52 7.18 -17.67
C GLN A 46 -1.14 5.78 -17.44
N ASP A 47 -1.41 5.46 -16.17
CA ASP A 47 -2.10 4.24 -15.76
C ASP A 47 -3.37 3.99 -16.62
N GLY A 48 -3.47 2.79 -17.22
CA GLY A 48 -4.53 2.42 -18.17
C GLY A 48 -4.13 2.46 -19.65
N PHE A 49 -2.90 2.87 -19.95
CA PHE A 49 -2.34 2.92 -21.31
C PHE A 49 -1.02 2.15 -21.40
N PHE A 50 -0.72 1.57 -22.56
CA PHE A 50 0.58 0.98 -22.88
C PHE A 50 1.29 1.77 -23.97
N ALA A 51 2.62 1.76 -23.97
CA ALA A 51 3.41 2.45 -24.98
C ALA A 51 3.52 1.64 -26.28
N ASP A 52 3.17 2.25 -27.41
CA ASP A 52 3.51 1.80 -28.76
C ASP A 52 4.31 2.91 -29.47
N GLY A 53 5.63 2.77 -29.50
CA GLY A 53 6.53 3.81 -29.98
C GLY A 53 6.47 5.07 -29.11
N THR A 54 5.99 6.18 -29.67
CA THR A 54 5.80 7.46 -28.95
C THR A 54 4.34 7.72 -28.57
N GLU A 55 3.45 6.77 -28.82
CA GLU A 55 2.02 6.89 -28.55
C GLU A 55 1.62 6.01 -27.37
N CYS A 56 0.67 6.49 -26.58
CA CYS A 56 0.08 5.74 -25.48
C CYS A 56 -1.30 5.25 -25.92
N LEU A 57 -1.46 3.94 -26.04
CA LEU A 57 -2.71 3.31 -26.46
C LEU A 57 -3.47 2.76 -25.24
N PRO A 58 -4.80 2.94 -25.17
CA PRO A 58 -5.57 2.42 -24.05
C PRO A 58 -5.50 0.89 -24.03
N ILE A 59 -5.34 0.32 -22.83
CA ILE A 59 -5.47 -1.12 -22.63
C ILE A 59 -6.96 -1.43 -22.76
N LEU A 60 -7.38 -1.90 -23.93
CA LEU A 60 -8.75 -2.34 -24.15
C LEU A 60 -8.98 -3.64 -23.38
N ASP A 61 -9.69 -3.54 -22.26
CA ASP A 61 -10.32 -4.68 -21.63
C ASP A 61 -11.40 -5.18 -22.60
N GLU A 62 -11.15 -6.32 -23.24
CA GLU A 62 -12.17 -7.00 -24.05
C GLU A 62 -13.21 -7.63 -23.12
N LEU A 63 -14.06 -6.80 -22.52
CA LEU A 63 -15.35 -7.21 -22.02
C LEU A 63 -16.42 -6.20 -22.47
N SER A 64 -16.73 -6.25 -23.76
CA SER A 64 -17.98 -5.70 -24.28
C SER A 64 -18.80 -6.78 -24.98
N THR A 65 -19.81 -7.29 -24.27
CA THR A 65 -21.05 -7.77 -24.90
C THR A 65 -22.26 -7.28 -24.12
N ALA A 66 -22.88 -6.25 -24.69
CA ALA A 66 -24.31 -6.11 -24.95
C ALA A 66 -25.31 -5.78 -23.80
N ASN A 67 -25.86 -4.56 -23.96
CA ASN A 67 -27.29 -4.19 -23.99
C ASN A 67 -27.99 -3.53 -22.78
N GLY A 68 -28.47 -2.31 -23.05
CA GLY A 68 -29.68 -1.67 -22.49
C GLY A 68 -29.40 -0.56 -21.48
N GLY A 69 -29.35 0.74 -21.84
CA GLY A 69 -30.52 1.64 -21.96
C GLY A 69 -31.11 1.96 -20.57
N HIS A 70 -31.06 3.16 -19.98
CA HIS A 70 -31.48 4.48 -20.45
C HIS A 70 -31.14 5.54 -19.37
N PRO A 71 -30.88 6.82 -19.71
CA PRO A 71 -30.79 7.93 -18.76
C PRO A 71 -32.12 8.68 -18.64
N GLY A 72 -32.51 9.16 -17.46
CA GLY A 72 -33.68 10.03 -17.35
C GLY A 72 -33.89 10.66 -15.97
N SER A 73 -33.56 11.94 -15.85
CA SER A 73 -33.99 12.84 -14.79
C SER A 73 -34.84 13.97 -15.39
N GLY A 74 -35.97 14.29 -14.73
CA GLY A 74 -36.65 15.59 -14.83
C GLY A 74 -38.08 15.62 -15.40
N GLY A 75 -39.04 16.14 -14.59
CA GLY A 75 -39.98 17.17 -15.05
C GLY A 75 -41.48 16.85 -15.21
N ASP A 76 -42.24 17.13 -14.14
CA ASP A 76 -43.54 17.84 -14.01
C ASP A 76 -44.78 17.66 -14.92
N GLY A 77 -45.94 17.61 -14.24
CA GLY A 77 -47.31 17.88 -14.75
C GLY A 77 -48.20 16.63 -14.79
N GLY A 78 -49.42 16.53 -14.24
CA GLY A 78 -50.42 17.52 -13.83
C GLY A 78 -51.79 17.11 -14.44
N PHE A 79 -52.82 17.00 -13.59
CA PHE A 79 -54.28 16.85 -13.87
C PHE A 79 -54.96 15.45 -13.97
N THR A 80 -56.06 15.36 -13.20
CA THR A 80 -57.05 14.28 -12.90
C THR A 80 -58.30 14.41 -13.82
N PRO A 81 -59.46 13.71 -13.64
CA PRO A 81 -59.83 12.51 -12.84
C PRO A 81 -60.62 11.43 -13.64
N GLY A 82 -60.85 10.25 -13.05
CA GLY A 82 -61.82 9.26 -13.55
C GLY A 82 -62.05 8.07 -12.61
N SER A 83 -63.15 8.13 -11.85
CA SER A 83 -63.63 7.13 -10.88
C SER A 83 -64.11 5.80 -11.51
N SER A 84 -63.92 4.67 -10.84
CA SER A 84 -65.02 3.85 -10.23
C SER A 84 -64.60 2.40 -9.83
N GLY A 85 -65.09 1.97 -8.66
CA GLY A 85 -65.18 0.58 -8.18
C GLY A 85 -63.95 0.09 -7.40
N GLY A 86 -63.96 -0.27 -6.11
CA GLY A 86 -65.03 -0.76 -5.25
C GLY A 86 -64.63 -2.15 -4.73
N GLY A 87 -64.11 -2.26 -3.50
CA GLY A 87 -63.70 -3.54 -2.93
C GLY A 87 -63.10 -3.38 -1.53
N SER A 88 -63.95 -3.48 -0.52
CA SER A 88 -63.69 -3.40 0.91
C SER A 88 -62.85 -4.57 1.45
N GLY A 89 -61.86 -4.25 2.28
CA GLY A 89 -61.14 -5.21 3.13
C GLY A 89 -60.24 -4.44 4.08
N GLY A 90 -60.80 -3.96 5.20
CA GLY A 90 -60.06 -3.19 6.20
C GLY A 90 -59.33 -4.08 7.20
N PHE A 91 -58.10 -3.69 7.56
CA PHE A 91 -57.56 -3.83 8.91
C PHE A 91 -56.60 -2.67 9.21
N GLY A 92 -56.99 -1.85 10.19
CA GLY A 92 -56.10 -1.24 11.19
C GLY A 92 -55.02 -0.26 10.74
N ALA A 93 -55.39 0.99 10.45
CA ALA A 93 -54.50 2.11 10.71
C ALA A 93 -54.71 2.57 12.17
N SER A 94 -53.65 2.53 12.96
CA SER A 94 -53.52 3.38 14.15
C SER A 94 -52.27 4.24 13.98
N SER A 95 -52.50 5.49 13.57
CA SER A 95 -51.56 6.57 13.83
C SER A 95 -51.56 6.86 15.33
N GLY A 96 -50.41 6.66 15.97
CA GLY A 96 -50.10 7.15 17.30
C GLY A 96 -48.97 8.17 17.20
N SER A 97 -49.30 9.44 17.43
CA SER A 97 -48.38 10.57 17.53
C SER A 97 -47.69 10.60 18.90
N GLY A 98 -46.37 10.77 18.90
CA GLY A 98 -45.60 11.47 19.94
C GLY A 98 -45.16 10.68 21.18
N GLY A 99 -43.84 10.54 21.36
CA GLY A 99 -43.21 10.40 22.67
C GLY A 99 -42.28 9.20 22.84
N ALA A 100 -41.07 9.51 23.33
CA ALA A 100 -39.98 8.64 23.78
C ALA A 100 -39.04 8.09 22.70
N ALA A 101 -37.77 8.47 22.83
CA ALA A 101 -36.62 7.79 22.25
C ALA A 101 -36.64 6.31 22.68
N GLY A 102 -37.30 5.47 21.89
CA GLY A 102 -37.15 4.04 21.97
C GLY A 102 -35.81 3.72 21.35
N ALA A 103 -34.87 3.19 22.15
CA ALA A 103 -33.70 2.53 21.60
C ALA A 103 -34.20 1.56 20.52
N GLU A 104 -33.74 1.77 19.29
CA GLU A 104 -34.06 0.90 18.15
C GLU A 104 -33.45 -0.46 18.46
N GLN A 105 -34.22 -1.30 19.17
CA GLN A 105 -33.77 -2.63 19.52
C GLN A 105 -33.76 -3.47 18.26
N CYS A 106 -32.60 -4.01 17.93
CA CYS A 106 -32.44 -4.91 16.79
C CYS A 106 -33.48 -6.03 16.82
N ALA A 107 -34.06 -6.33 15.65
CA ALA A 107 -34.92 -7.48 15.49
C ALA A 107 -34.08 -8.75 15.71
N LEU A 108 -34.54 -9.64 16.59
CA LEU A 108 -33.91 -10.94 16.78
C LEU A 108 -33.80 -11.68 15.44
N PRO A 109 -32.66 -12.33 15.12
CA PRO A 109 -31.52 -12.63 16.00
C PRO A 109 -30.40 -11.56 16.05
N LEU A 110 -30.59 -10.39 15.44
CA LEU A 110 -29.54 -9.39 15.32
C LEU A 110 -29.19 -8.75 16.68
N THR A 111 -27.91 -8.43 16.86
CA THR A 111 -27.38 -7.76 18.05
C THR A 111 -27.05 -6.30 17.76
N GLN A 112 -27.33 -5.42 18.73
CA GLN A 112 -26.99 -3.99 18.63
C GLN A 112 -25.48 -3.78 18.82
N CYS A 113 -24.80 -3.40 17.75
CA CYS A 113 -23.40 -2.96 17.76
C CYS A 113 -23.29 -1.43 17.51
N PRO A 114 -22.12 -0.81 17.76
CA PRO A 114 -21.92 0.62 17.50
C PRO A 114 -22.18 1.04 16.05
N ALA A 115 -21.97 0.14 15.09
CA ALA A 115 -22.19 0.37 13.66
C ALA A 115 -23.64 0.06 13.21
N GLY A 116 -24.47 -0.53 14.06
CA GLY A 116 -25.84 -0.94 13.73
C GLY A 116 -26.19 -2.34 14.22
N CYS A 117 -27.29 -2.89 13.73
CA CYS A 117 -27.73 -4.25 14.01
C CYS A 117 -26.99 -5.25 13.11
N VAL A 118 -26.30 -6.21 13.72
CA VAL A 118 -25.48 -7.20 13.01
C VAL A 118 -25.84 -8.61 13.46
N ASP A 119 -25.60 -9.60 12.60
CA ASP A 119 -25.78 -11.02 12.94
C ASP A 119 -24.46 -11.59 13.45
N LEU A 120 -24.32 -11.79 14.76
CA LEU A 120 -23.08 -12.29 15.34
C LEU A 120 -22.76 -13.73 14.94
N ASP A 121 -23.74 -14.49 14.41
CA ASP A 121 -23.54 -15.90 14.07
C ASP A 121 -22.96 -16.09 12.66
N SER A 122 -23.08 -15.07 11.80
CA SER A 122 -22.70 -15.16 10.38
C SER A 122 -21.93 -13.96 9.85
N ASP A 123 -21.97 -12.81 10.51
CA ASP A 123 -21.20 -11.63 10.13
C ASP A 123 -19.73 -11.79 10.53
N PHE A 124 -18.88 -12.02 9.53
CA PHE A 124 -17.44 -12.19 9.74
C PHE A 124 -16.74 -10.95 10.31
N SER A 125 -17.34 -9.76 10.23
CA SER A 125 -16.81 -8.53 10.82
C SER A 125 -17.27 -8.32 12.27
N ASN A 126 -18.18 -9.16 12.78
CA ASN A 126 -18.75 -9.08 14.12
C ASN A 126 -19.00 -10.48 14.73
N CYS A 127 -18.13 -11.46 14.44
CA CYS A 127 -18.39 -12.85 14.75
C CYS A 127 -18.31 -13.14 16.26
N GLY A 128 -19.41 -13.61 16.85
CA GLY A 128 -19.53 -13.89 18.28
C GLY A 128 -19.62 -12.64 19.17
N ALA A 129 -19.06 -11.50 18.75
CA ALA A 129 -19.22 -10.21 19.40
C ALA A 129 -18.96 -9.03 18.43
N CYS A 130 -19.52 -7.86 18.75
CA CYS A 130 -19.32 -6.64 17.96
C CYS A 130 -17.83 -6.31 17.76
N GLY A 131 -17.42 -6.11 16.50
CA GLY A 131 -16.05 -5.76 16.13
C GLY A 131 -15.04 -6.92 16.15
N VAL A 132 -15.48 -8.15 16.41
CA VAL A 132 -14.64 -9.34 16.27
C VAL A 132 -14.63 -9.76 14.80
N HIS A 133 -13.49 -9.56 14.14
CA HIS A 133 -13.32 -9.95 12.75
C HIS A 133 -12.68 -11.33 12.63
N CYS A 134 -13.24 -12.22 11.81
CA CYS A 134 -12.62 -13.50 11.49
C CYS A 134 -11.53 -13.33 10.42
N PRO A 135 -10.27 -13.72 10.68
CA PRO A 135 -9.17 -13.57 9.72
C PRO A 135 -9.44 -14.24 8.36
N THR A 136 -10.25 -15.30 8.37
CA THR A 136 -10.64 -16.09 7.19
C THR A 136 -11.93 -15.62 6.52
N GLU A 137 -12.57 -14.57 7.04
CA GLU A 137 -13.92 -14.12 6.68
C GLU A 137 -15.02 -15.19 6.82
N LEU A 138 -14.76 -16.25 7.58
CA LEU A 138 -15.71 -17.32 7.84
C LEU A 138 -16.16 -17.28 9.29
N CYS A 139 -17.41 -16.82 9.50
CA CYS A 139 -18.12 -16.94 10.77
C CYS A 139 -19.18 -18.02 10.66
N ILE A 140 -19.11 -19.03 11.52
CA ILE A 140 -20.11 -20.09 11.62
C ILE A 140 -20.50 -20.25 13.08
N ASP A 141 -21.78 -20.07 13.37
CA ASP A 141 -22.36 -20.20 14.71
C ASP A 141 -21.63 -19.33 15.75
N GLY A 142 -21.21 -18.13 15.34
CA GLY A 142 -20.53 -17.16 16.21
C GLY A 142 -19.06 -17.48 16.49
N ALA A 143 -18.47 -18.40 15.71
CA ALA A 143 -17.05 -18.74 15.79
C ALA A 143 -16.34 -18.54 14.46
N CYS A 144 -15.12 -18.01 14.52
CA CYS A 144 -14.25 -17.90 13.35
C CYS A 144 -13.69 -19.27 12.97
N ILE A 145 -13.75 -19.58 11.67
CA ILE A 145 -13.35 -20.88 11.14
C ILE A 145 -12.05 -20.80 10.37
N GLY A 146 -11.12 -21.68 10.70
CA GLY A 146 -9.78 -21.72 10.12
C GLY A 146 -8.81 -20.82 10.87
N ASP A 147 -7.53 -21.10 10.71
CA ASP A 147 -6.49 -20.37 11.40
C ASP A 147 -6.02 -19.16 10.58
N PRO A 148 -5.59 -18.08 11.24
CA PRO A 148 -4.97 -16.96 10.56
C PRO A 148 -3.73 -17.41 9.77
N VAL A 149 -3.52 -16.79 8.62
CA VAL A 149 -2.33 -17.02 7.79
C VAL A 149 -1.50 -15.74 7.78
N GLY A 150 -0.30 -15.84 8.35
CA GLY A 150 0.69 -14.78 8.37
C GLY A 150 1.51 -14.70 7.09
N HIS A 151 2.04 -13.52 6.84
CA HIS A 151 2.85 -13.26 5.66
C HIS A 151 4.12 -12.48 6.03
N THR A 152 5.27 -12.92 5.55
CA THR A 152 6.51 -12.13 5.58
C THR A 152 6.97 -11.91 4.15
N VAL A 153 6.96 -10.66 3.70
CA VAL A 153 7.30 -10.27 2.33
C VAL A 153 8.55 -9.39 2.36
N ILE A 154 9.61 -9.82 1.68
CA ILE A 154 10.87 -9.08 1.60
C ILE A 154 11.06 -8.65 0.16
N ILE A 155 11.19 -7.34 -0.06
CA ILE A 155 11.21 -6.71 -1.38
C ILE A 155 12.54 -5.98 -1.57
N GLY A 156 13.35 -6.47 -2.51
CA GLY A 156 14.58 -5.84 -2.99
C GLY A 156 14.37 -4.84 -4.12
N MET A 157 13.13 -4.50 -4.47
CA MET A 157 12.84 -3.46 -5.47
C MET A 157 13.02 -2.05 -4.90
N SER A 158 13.52 -1.14 -5.73
CA SER A 158 13.73 0.25 -5.35
C SER A 158 12.42 1.04 -5.19
N TYR A 159 12.40 1.86 -4.15
CA TYR A 159 11.38 2.90 -3.92
C TYR A 159 12.03 4.29 -3.76
N LEU A 160 13.21 4.51 -4.35
CA LEU A 160 13.73 5.87 -4.54
C LEU A 160 12.88 6.65 -5.56
N GLU A 161 12.29 5.93 -6.51
CA GLU A 161 11.25 6.37 -7.44
C GLU A 161 10.15 5.30 -7.47
N SER A 162 8.89 5.71 -7.57
CA SER A 162 7.78 4.76 -7.75
C SER A 162 7.42 4.59 -9.22
N SER A 163 7.23 3.35 -9.65
CA SER A 163 6.60 2.99 -10.94
C SER A 163 5.25 2.31 -10.68
N ALA A 164 4.41 2.15 -11.71
CA ALA A 164 3.18 1.36 -11.56
C ALA A 164 3.47 -0.07 -11.03
N SER A 165 4.54 -0.69 -11.52
CA SER A 165 4.96 -2.04 -11.12
C SER A 165 5.36 -2.13 -9.65
N THR A 166 6.20 -1.20 -9.17
CA THR A 166 6.64 -1.20 -7.77
C THR A 166 5.50 -0.80 -6.81
N ARG A 167 4.62 0.14 -7.21
CA ARG A 167 3.39 0.44 -6.46
C ARG A 167 2.51 -0.79 -6.33
N ARG A 168 2.24 -1.50 -7.44
CA ARG A 168 1.39 -2.68 -7.43
C ARG A 168 1.96 -3.79 -6.55
N LEU A 169 3.27 -4.04 -6.65
CA LEU A 169 3.94 -5.02 -5.78
C LEU A 169 3.78 -4.66 -4.30
N LEU A 170 4.08 -3.40 -3.92
CA LEU A 170 3.91 -2.95 -2.53
C LEU A 170 2.45 -3.09 -2.08
N GLY A 171 1.51 -2.71 -2.94
CA GLY A 171 0.08 -2.85 -2.65
C GLY A 171 -0.34 -4.30 -2.45
N ASN A 172 0.20 -5.23 -3.24
CA ASN A 172 -0.04 -6.67 -3.08
C ASN A 172 0.47 -7.19 -1.74
N ALA A 173 1.59 -6.65 -1.24
CA ALA A 173 2.17 -7.02 0.05
C ALA A 173 1.43 -6.37 1.24
N VAL A 174 1.09 -5.08 1.15
CA VAL A 174 0.48 -4.33 2.26
C VAL A 174 -1.00 -4.66 2.44
N PHE A 175 -1.79 -4.70 1.36
CA PHE A 175 -3.24 -4.88 1.45
C PHE A 175 -3.67 -6.36 1.47
N ARG A 176 -2.89 -7.22 2.13
CA ARG A 176 -3.17 -8.65 2.29
C ARG A 176 -4.29 -8.91 3.29
N SER A 177 -4.24 -8.24 4.45
CA SER A 177 -5.34 -8.27 5.41
C SER A 177 -6.57 -7.56 4.85
N LEU A 178 -7.74 -8.06 5.21
CA LEU A 178 -9.05 -7.54 4.77
C LEU A 178 -9.65 -6.53 5.78
N HIS A 179 -8.98 -6.30 6.91
CA HIS A 179 -9.38 -5.31 7.91
C HIS A 179 -9.61 -3.92 7.31
N SER A 180 -10.62 -3.22 7.84
CA SER A 180 -11.04 -1.90 7.39
C SER A 180 -11.42 -1.01 8.59
N PRO A 181 -10.67 0.07 8.87
CA PRO A 181 -9.43 0.46 8.20
C PRO A 181 -8.29 -0.54 8.47
N LEU A 182 -7.46 -0.79 7.46
CA LEU A 182 -6.21 -1.54 7.62
C LEU A 182 -5.24 -0.74 8.50
N ARG A 183 -4.69 -1.36 9.54
CA ARG A 183 -3.78 -0.71 10.49
C ARG A 183 -2.34 -1.03 10.14
N ILE A 184 -1.62 -0.04 9.64
CA ILE A 184 -0.24 -0.16 9.20
C ILE A 184 0.65 0.50 10.24
N VAL A 185 1.52 -0.28 10.85
CA VAL A 185 2.66 0.20 11.64
C VAL A 185 3.81 0.42 10.69
N ASP A 186 4.35 1.62 10.73
CA ASP A 186 5.31 2.11 9.77
C ASP A 186 6.63 2.45 10.46
N TYR A 187 7.71 1.77 10.09
CA TYR A 187 9.01 1.92 10.71
C TYR A 187 10.04 2.43 9.71
N ARG A 188 10.63 3.61 10.01
CA ARG A 188 11.45 4.39 9.08
C ARG A 188 12.54 5.25 9.73
N ASP A 189 12.95 4.93 10.97
CA ASP A 189 13.86 5.78 11.77
C ASP A 189 15.19 6.11 11.07
N TYR A 190 15.72 5.16 10.30
CA TYR A 190 16.96 5.31 9.54
C TYR A 190 16.73 5.22 8.02
N ALA A 191 15.50 5.42 7.58
CA ALA A 191 15.19 5.44 6.16
C ALA A 191 15.57 6.78 5.52
N VAL A 192 15.94 6.74 4.25
CA VAL A 192 16.15 7.96 3.46
C VAL A 192 14.82 8.70 3.32
N ALA A 193 14.77 9.98 3.69
CA ALA A 193 13.52 10.74 3.75
C ALA A 193 12.74 10.76 2.42
N GLY A 194 13.44 10.89 1.28
CA GLY A 194 12.83 10.83 -0.05
C GLY A 194 12.17 9.48 -0.34
N ALA A 195 12.89 8.38 -0.06
CA ALA A 195 12.36 7.03 -0.25
C ALA A 195 11.10 6.80 0.60
N SER A 196 11.12 7.25 1.86
CA SER A 196 9.96 7.12 2.75
C SER A 196 8.71 7.84 2.24
N GLN A 197 8.87 9.01 1.60
CA GLN A 197 7.74 9.69 0.99
C GLN A 197 7.18 8.92 -0.21
N VAL A 198 8.05 8.34 -1.04
CA VAL A 198 7.66 7.53 -2.20
C VAL A 198 6.89 6.27 -1.76
N VAL A 199 7.36 5.57 -0.72
CA VAL A 199 6.70 4.38 -0.17
C VAL A 199 5.30 4.72 0.36
N VAL A 200 5.16 5.79 1.17
CA VAL A 200 3.84 6.21 1.67
C VAL A 200 2.90 6.63 0.53
N GLY A 201 3.42 7.34 -0.47
CA GLY A 201 2.66 7.72 -1.65
C GLY A 201 2.19 6.50 -2.45
N ALA A 202 3.02 5.46 -2.55
CA ALA A 202 2.67 4.19 -3.18
C ALA A 202 1.55 3.47 -2.42
N VAL A 203 1.63 3.38 -1.09
CA VAL A 203 0.55 2.80 -0.25
C VAL A 203 -0.75 3.58 -0.42
N ALA A 204 -0.71 4.92 -0.38
CA ALA A 204 -1.88 5.76 -0.56
C ALA A 204 -2.52 5.59 -1.96
N SER A 205 -1.69 5.48 -3.00
CA SER A 205 -2.16 5.27 -4.37
C SER A 205 -2.85 3.92 -4.53
N GLU A 206 -2.26 2.85 -3.98
CA GLU A 206 -2.86 1.50 -4.02
C GLU A 206 -4.13 1.40 -3.17
N ALA A 207 -4.18 2.08 -2.02
CA ALA A 207 -5.41 2.18 -1.23
C ALA A 207 -6.56 2.78 -2.05
N ALA A 208 -6.30 3.90 -2.73
CA ALA A 208 -7.27 4.59 -3.57
C ALA A 208 -7.73 3.72 -4.75
N LEU A 209 -6.78 3.06 -5.45
CA LEU A 209 -7.09 2.15 -6.56
C LEU A 209 -7.93 0.95 -6.13
N ARG A 210 -7.74 0.46 -4.89
CA ARG A 210 -8.46 -0.69 -4.34
C ARG A 210 -9.73 -0.31 -3.57
N GLY A 211 -10.00 0.99 -3.38
CA GLY A 211 -11.10 1.47 -2.54
C GLY A 211 -10.96 1.04 -1.06
N ARG A 212 -9.72 0.88 -0.57
CA ARG A 212 -9.44 0.40 0.80
C ARG A 212 -9.13 1.57 1.74
N SER A 213 -9.72 1.54 2.92
CA SER A 213 -9.37 2.45 4.03
C SER A 213 -8.19 1.91 4.81
N TYR A 214 -7.29 2.80 5.26
CA TYR A 214 -6.17 2.43 6.13
C TYR A 214 -5.82 3.55 7.12
N ALA A 215 -5.22 3.17 8.23
CA ALA A 215 -4.60 4.05 9.22
C ALA A 215 -3.11 3.70 9.28
N LEU A 216 -2.24 4.70 9.11
CA LEU A 216 -0.80 4.54 9.17
C LEU A 216 -0.26 5.22 10.42
N SER A 217 0.44 4.45 11.25
CA SER A 217 1.05 4.90 12.51
C SER A 217 2.56 4.73 12.43
N THR A 218 3.29 5.85 12.35
CA THR A 218 4.76 5.81 12.39
C THR A 218 5.23 5.56 13.82
N VAL A 219 6.12 4.58 13.98
CA VAL A 219 6.71 4.19 15.26
C VAL A 219 8.22 4.33 15.22
N GLY A 220 8.81 4.74 16.34
CA GLY A 220 10.26 4.69 16.53
C GLY A 220 10.71 3.36 17.14
N LEU A 221 12.03 3.16 17.22
CA LEU A 221 12.70 1.95 17.74
C LEU A 221 12.07 1.37 19.02
N GLY A 222 11.69 2.21 19.99
CA GLY A 222 11.15 1.75 21.27
C GLY A 222 9.65 1.44 21.30
N GLY A 223 8.93 1.67 20.20
CA GLY A 223 7.48 1.46 20.11
C GLY A 223 7.05 0.23 19.33
N LEU A 224 8.00 -0.48 18.71
CA LEU A 224 7.68 -1.60 17.82
C LEU A 224 7.12 -2.81 18.55
N GLU A 225 7.65 -3.17 19.72
CA GLU A 225 7.14 -4.31 20.50
C GLU A 225 5.65 -4.14 20.85
N GLU A 226 5.27 -2.96 21.33
CA GLU A 226 3.87 -2.64 21.66
C GLU A 226 2.97 -2.61 20.41
N ALA A 227 3.52 -2.18 19.28
CA ALA A 227 2.79 -2.07 18.02
C ALA A 227 2.51 -3.44 17.36
N LEU A 228 3.25 -4.48 17.75
CA LEU A 228 3.11 -5.86 17.27
C LEU A 228 2.28 -6.77 18.20
N VAL A 229 1.81 -6.24 19.33
CA VAL A 229 0.87 -6.98 20.19
C VAL A 229 -0.40 -7.32 19.41
N ASP A 230 -0.96 -8.51 19.67
CA ASP A 230 -2.15 -9.00 18.99
C ASP A 230 -3.28 -7.96 18.97
N GLY A 231 -3.84 -7.76 17.79
CA GLY A 231 -4.90 -6.78 17.56
C GLY A 231 -4.47 -5.31 17.66
N ALA A 232 -3.20 -4.96 17.80
CA ALA A 232 -2.75 -3.56 17.74
C ALA A 232 -2.59 -3.05 16.29
N SER A 233 -2.12 -3.92 15.40
CA SER A 233 -1.89 -3.62 13.98
C SER A 233 -2.14 -4.84 13.10
N ASP A 234 -2.17 -4.63 11.78
CA ASP A 234 -2.38 -5.69 10.78
C ASP A 234 -1.14 -5.88 9.90
N VAL A 235 -0.39 -4.79 9.70
CA VAL A 235 0.79 -4.77 8.84
C VAL A 235 1.93 -4.04 9.54
N LEU A 236 3.11 -4.66 9.59
CA LEU A 236 4.36 -3.97 9.86
C LEU A 236 5.06 -3.67 8.52
N LEU A 237 5.15 -2.40 8.17
CA LEU A 237 5.90 -1.92 7.01
C LEU A 237 7.25 -1.37 7.46
N VAL A 238 8.31 -2.14 7.23
CA VAL A 238 9.70 -1.74 7.48
C VAL A 238 10.28 -1.14 6.20
N HIS A 239 10.57 0.15 6.25
CA HIS A 239 11.30 0.83 5.19
C HIS A 239 12.76 0.39 5.18
N ASP A 240 13.44 0.60 4.05
CA ASP A 240 14.87 0.35 3.98
C ASP A 240 15.64 1.33 4.88
N GLN A 241 16.38 0.80 5.84
CA GLN A 241 17.08 1.53 6.90
C GLN A 241 18.52 1.87 6.50
N ALA A 242 18.71 2.44 5.30
CA ALA A 242 20.03 2.71 4.70
C ALA A 242 20.96 3.60 5.54
N LEU A 243 20.44 4.36 6.51
CA LEU A 243 21.21 5.25 7.39
C LEU A 243 21.46 4.65 8.79
N ALA A 244 21.16 3.37 9.01
CA ALA A 244 21.29 2.75 10.32
C ALA A 244 22.77 2.61 10.73
N PRO A 245 23.13 2.96 11.98
CA PRO A 245 24.47 2.70 12.50
C PRO A 245 24.72 1.21 12.69
N GLU A 246 26.00 0.82 12.66
CA GLU A 246 26.43 -0.57 12.81
C GLU A 246 25.90 -1.21 14.11
N GLY A 247 25.33 -2.41 14.00
CA GLY A 247 24.80 -3.23 15.08
C GLY A 247 23.44 -2.80 15.64
N VAL A 248 22.87 -1.67 15.20
CA VAL A 248 21.59 -1.17 15.71
C VAL A 248 20.43 -2.07 15.28
N LEU A 249 20.39 -2.47 13.99
CA LEU A 249 19.27 -3.28 13.53
C LEU A 249 19.42 -4.75 13.90
N ALA A 250 20.65 -5.23 14.10
CA ALA A 250 20.88 -6.55 14.70
C ALA A 250 20.25 -6.64 16.10
N GLY A 251 20.48 -5.62 16.95
CA GLY A 251 19.89 -5.55 18.29
C GLY A 251 18.36 -5.42 18.25
N LEU A 252 17.84 -4.59 17.34
CA LEU A 252 16.39 -4.47 17.13
C LEU A 252 15.76 -5.79 16.68
N GLY A 253 16.39 -6.48 15.73
CA GLY A 253 15.93 -7.77 15.23
C GLY A 253 15.86 -8.81 16.36
N GLN A 254 16.88 -8.88 17.22
CA GLN A 254 16.88 -9.78 18.38
C GLN A 254 15.75 -9.48 19.36
N ALA A 255 15.44 -8.21 19.61
CA ALA A 255 14.35 -7.81 20.49
C ALA A 255 12.98 -8.17 19.89
N LEU A 256 12.83 -8.02 18.57
CA LEU A 256 11.58 -8.26 17.86
C LEU A 256 11.39 -9.70 17.37
N ALA A 257 12.34 -10.62 17.58
CA ALA A 257 12.24 -11.98 17.07
C ALA A 257 10.96 -12.69 17.54
N GLY A 258 10.73 -12.73 18.86
CA GLY A 258 9.49 -13.30 19.44
C GLY A 258 8.24 -12.53 19.02
N PRO A 259 8.19 -11.19 19.19
CA PRO A 259 7.04 -10.38 18.76
C PRO A 259 6.67 -10.53 17.29
N ILE A 260 7.64 -10.62 16.37
CA ILE A 260 7.39 -10.84 14.94
C ILE A 260 6.86 -12.26 14.70
N GLU A 261 7.43 -13.27 15.36
CA GLU A 261 6.95 -14.65 15.27
C GLU A 261 5.49 -14.76 15.73
N ASP A 262 5.17 -14.18 16.89
CA ASP A 262 3.80 -14.16 17.43
C ASP A 262 2.85 -13.37 16.51
N PHE A 263 3.28 -12.20 16.03
CA PHE A 263 2.48 -11.35 15.14
C PHE A 263 2.15 -12.05 13.82
N VAL A 264 3.15 -12.66 13.17
CA VAL A 264 2.96 -13.38 11.91
C VAL A 264 2.13 -14.64 12.14
N THR A 265 2.39 -15.41 13.20
CA THR A 265 1.58 -16.61 13.53
C THR A 265 0.12 -16.24 13.85
N GLY A 266 -0.13 -15.04 14.37
CA GLY A 266 -1.46 -14.46 14.56
C GLY A 266 -2.14 -13.96 13.27
N GLY A 267 -1.50 -14.08 12.10
CA GLY A 267 -2.05 -13.62 10.81
C GLY A 267 -1.58 -12.24 10.36
N GLY A 268 -0.66 -11.62 11.10
CA GLY A 268 -0.05 -10.36 10.75
C GLY A 268 0.78 -10.46 9.46
N THR A 269 0.91 -9.33 8.77
CA THR A 269 1.77 -9.23 7.58
C THR A 269 2.97 -8.33 7.85
N VAL A 270 4.18 -8.85 7.70
CA VAL A 270 5.41 -8.05 7.74
C VAL A 270 5.90 -7.82 6.32
N VAL A 271 6.08 -6.56 5.94
CA VAL A 271 6.64 -6.14 4.67
C VAL A 271 7.96 -5.42 4.92
N VAL A 272 9.05 -5.96 4.41
CA VAL A 272 10.39 -5.38 4.56
C VAL A 272 10.91 -4.93 3.19
N LEU A 273 11.23 -3.65 3.08
CA LEU A 273 11.97 -3.12 1.95
C LEU A 273 13.46 -3.22 2.27
N ALA A 274 14.21 -3.99 1.47
CA ALA A 274 15.62 -4.27 1.72
C ALA A 274 16.41 -4.20 0.41
N THR A 275 16.90 -3.01 0.11
CA THR A 275 17.54 -2.67 -1.16
C THR A 275 19.07 -2.69 -1.01
N ASP A 276 19.84 -2.38 -2.07
CA ASP A 276 21.31 -2.37 -1.98
C ASP A 276 21.85 -1.19 -1.15
N THR A 277 21.00 -0.21 -0.84
CA THR A 277 21.33 0.92 0.04
C THR A 277 21.30 0.53 1.52
N GLY A 278 20.48 -0.47 1.88
CA GLY A 278 20.41 -1.07 3.22
C GLY A 278 21.44 -2.16 3.49
N SER A 279 22.43 -2.34 2.61
CA SER A 279 23.25 -3.56 2.55
C SER A 279 24.08 -3.88 3.80
N GLY A 280 24.24 -2.92 4.72
CA GLY A 280 24.90 -3.14 6.00
C GLY A 280 23.98 -3.86 6.98
N GLU A 281 23.00 -3.16 7.52
CA GLU A 281 22.26 -3.58 8.71
C GLU A 281 20.94 -4.33 8.40
N MET A 282 20.36 -4.16 7.21
CA MET A 282 19.06 -4.79 6.90
C MET A 282 19.15 -6.32 6.88
N CYS A 283 20.30 -6.86 6.48
CA CYS A 283 20.51 -8.30 6.46
C CYS A 283 20.62 -8.86 7.88
N ASP A 284 21.27 -8.10 8.76
CA ASP A 284 21.36 -8.42 10.18
C ASP A 284 20.00 -8.33 10.86
N PHE A 285 19.17 -7.34 10.52
CA PHE A 285 17.78 -7.25 10.99
C PHE A 285 16.97 -8.50 10.60
N LEU A 286 16.99 -8.87 9.32
CA LEU A 286 16.26 -10.02 8.79
C LEU A 286 16.70 -11.34 9.45
N GLY A 287 18.02 -11.52 9.66
CA GLY A 287 18.56 -12.70 10.32
C GLY A 287 18.26 -12.73 11.82
N ALA A 288 18.48 -11.62 12.52
CA ALA A 288 18.29 -11.51 13.97
C ALA A 288 16.83 -11.62 14.41
N SER A 289 15.89 -11.16 13.57
CA SER A 289 14.44 -11.30 13.80
C SER A 289 13.88 -12.68 13.42
N GLY A 290 14.68 -13.55 12.81
CA GLY A 290 14.23 -14.87 12.33
C GLY A 290 13.38 -14.83 11.06
N MET A 291 13.22 -13.67 10.41
CA MET A 291 12.42 -13.55 9.19
C MET A 291 13.07 -14.24 7.98
N LEU A 292 14.39 -14.16 7.84
CA LEU A 292 15.14 -14.76 6.73
C LEU A 292 16.60 -15.00 7.11
N GLU A 293 17.17 -16.15 6.75
CA GLU A 293 18.61 -16.41 6.73
C GLU A 293 19.30 -15.60 5.63
N CYS A 294 19.34 -14.29 5.82
CA CYS A 294 20.00 -13.35 4.92
C CYS A 294 21.53 -13.46 5.05
N THR A 295 22.21 -13.34 3.92
CA THR A 295 23.69 -13.34 3.82
C THR A 295 24.25 -12.11 3.12
N GLY A 296 23.40 -11.28 2.54
CA GLY A 296 23.75 -9.97 1.99
C GLY A 296 22.77 -9.51 0.93
N PHE A 297 23.12 -8.40 0.28
CA PHE A 297 22.40 -7.88 -0.88
C PHE A 297 23.38 -7.63 -2.00
N ALA A 298 22.98 -7.92 -3.24
CA ALA A 298 23.77 -7.64 -4.42
C ALA A 298 23.01 -6.68 -5.33
N SER A 299 23.65 -5.57 -5.70
CA SER A 299 23.07 -4.59 -6.61
C SER A 299 22.69 -5.23 -7.94
N MET A 300 21.51 -4.88 -8.44
CA MET A 300 20.95 -5.40 -9.68
C MET A 300 20.78 -4.33 -10.76
N VAL A 301 21.28 -3.12 -10.54
CA VAL A 301 21.06 -2.00 -11.47
C VAL A 301 21.40 -2.38 -12.92
N GLY A 302 20.41 -2.24 -13.80
CA GLY A 302 20.52 -2.58 -15.22
C GLY A 302 20.26 -4.05 -15.58
N GLN A 303 19.93 -4.91 -14.62
CA GLN A 303 19.51 -6.30 -14.85
C GLN A 303 17.98 -6.43 -14.97
N TRP A 304 17.52 -7.54 -15.52
CA TRP A 304 16.10 -7.87 -15.57
C TRP A 304 15.64 -8.57 -14.29
N VAL A 305 14.48 -8.17 -13.79
CA VAL A 305 13.73 -8.78 -12.70
C VAL A 305 12.52 -9.50 -13.31
N ILE A 306 12.44 -10.81 -13.10
CA ILE A 306 11.49 -11.71 -13.75
C ILE A 306 10.57 -12.29 -12.70
N ASN A 307 9.24 -12.25 -12.94
CA ASN A 307 8.26 -12.95 -12.15
C ASN A 307 8.34 -14.44 -12.53
N VAL A 308 8.96 -15.24 -11.67
CA VAL A 308 9.13 -16.68 -11.90
C VAL A 308 8.01 -17.50 -11.27
N LEU A 309 7.14 -16.88 -10.48
CA LEU A 309 6.01 -17.53 -9.82
C LEU A 309 4.72 -16.70 -9.96
N PRO A 310 4.11 -16.65 -11.17
CA PRO A 310 2.95 -15.80 -11.43
C PRO A 310 1.68 -16.23 -10.68
N THR A 311 1.66 -17.42 -10.10
CA THR A 311 0.56 -17.91 -9.25
C THR A 311 0.60 -17.33 -7.84
N ASP A 312 1.73 -16.75 -7.42
CA ASP A 312 1.84 -16.07 -6.14
C ASP A 312 1.14 -14.70 -6.19
N THR A 313 0.44 -14.36 -5.12
CA THR A 313 -0.35 -13.13 -5.04
C THR A 313 0.51 -11.87 -5.11
N MET A 314 1.79 -11.94 -4.76
CA MET A 314 2.72 -10.81 -4.88
C MET A 314 2.91 -10.38 -6.35
N GLY A 315 2.86 -11.33 -7.28
CA GLY A 315 3.04 -11.06 -8.71
C GLY A 315 1.79 -10.54 -9.44
N ASN A 316 0.63 -10.49 -8.77
CA ASN A 316 -0.64 -10.18 -9.42
C ASN A 316 -0.66 -8.76 -10.01
N GLY A 317 -0.83 -8.64 -11.33
CA GLY A 317 -0.88 -7.37 -12.04
C GLY A 317 0.45 -6.60 -12.06
N VAL A 318 1.56 -7.23 -11.67
CA VAL A 318 2.90 -6.64 -11.76
C VAL A 318 3.50 -7.04 -13.11
N PRO A 319 3.81 -6.09 -14.01
CA PRO A 319 4.44 -6.38 -15.29
C PRO A 319 5.75 -7.15 -15.12
N SER A 320 6.08 -8.01 -16.08
CA SER A 320 7.34 -8.75 -16.09
C SER A 320 7.78 -9.07 -17.53
N PRO A 321 9.09 -8.98 -17.86
CA PRO A 321 10.20 -8.57 -16.99
C PRO A 321 10.22 -7.06 -16.68
N LEU A 322 10.90 -6.69 -15.59
CA LEU A 322 11.12 -5.29 -15.17
C LEU A 322 12.62 -4.97 -15.20
N LEU A 323 12.98 -3.76 -15.60
CA LEU A 323 14.35 -3.31 -15.51
C LEU A 323 14.65 -2.85 -14.07
N ALA A 324 15.68 -3.42 -13.45
CA ALA A 324 16.13 -3.03 -12.11
C ALA A 324 16.70 -1.60 -12.12
N LYS A 325 16.01 -0.70 -11.42
CA LYS A 325 16.42 0.70 -11.20
C LYS A 325 17.46 0.81 -10.08
N GLU A 326 18.03 2.00 -9.93
CA GLU A 326 18.92 2.36 -8.81
C GLU A 326 18.35 1.88 -7.47
N ALA A 327 19.21 1.35 -6.60
CA ALA A 327 18.91 0.69 -5.34
C ALA A 327 18.39 -0.75 -5.43
N THR A 328 17.86 -1.22 -6.56
CA THR A 328 17.30 -2.58 -6.65
C THR A 328 18.36 -3.64 -6.34
N ALA A 329 18.02 -4.61 -5.49
CA ALA A 329 18.92 -5.66 -5.04
C ALA A 329 18.36 -7.07 -5.18
N ALA A 330 19.27 -8.00 -5.44
CA ALA A 330 19.06 -9.41 -5.15
C ALA A 330 19.32 -9.64 -3.65
N ILE A 331 18.41 -10.35 -3.01
CA ILE A 331 18.48 -10.78 -1.62
C ILE A 331 19.28 -12.08 -1.59
N LEU A 332 20.49 -12.06 -1.03
CA LEU A 332 21.32 -13.25 -0.91
C LEU A 332 20.90 -14.01 0.34
N THR A 333 20.42 -15.24 0.19
CA THR A 333 19.93 -16.06 1.30
C THR A 333 20.33 -17.52 1.14
N LYS A 334 20.37 -18.24 2.26
CA LYS A 334 20.52 -19.70 2.28
C LYS A 334 19.17 -20.43 2.16
N GLU A 335 18.06 -19.73 2.37
CA GLU A 335 16.73 -20.29 2.20
C GLU A 335 16.39 -20.38 0.70
N GLY A 336 16.05 -21.58 0.24
CA GLY A 336 15.55 -21.81 -1.11
C GLY A 336 14.02 -21.91 -1.15
N PRO A 337 13.42 -21.92 -2.35
CA PRO A 337 11.99 -22.15 -2.49
C PRO A 337 11.57 -23.48 -1.86
N SER A 338 10.55 -23.44 -1.01
CA SER A 338 10.03 -24.59 -0.26
C SER A 338 8.55 -24.34 0.09
N PRO A 339 7.79 -25.33 0.59
CA PRO A 339 6.44 -25.07 1.08
C PRO A 339 6.47 -23.95 2.13
N GLY A 340 5.76 -22.85 1.87
CA GLY A 340 5.75 -21.66 2.73
C GLY A 340 6.85 -20.63 2.43
N ILE A 341 7.78 -20.87 1.49
CA ILE A 341 8.79 -19.89 1.04
C ILE A 341 8.81 -19.84 -0.48
N ALA A 342 8.36 -18.72 -1.04
CA ALA A 342 8.35 -18.46 -2.47
C ALA A 342 9.38 -17.39 -2.85
N HIS A 343 10.18 -17.66 -3.87
CA HIS A 343 10.95 -16.64 -4.57
C HIS A 343 10.12 -16.19 -5.77
N VAL A 344 9.41 -15.08 -5.62
CA VAL A 344 8.39 -14.66 -6.60
C VAL A 344 9.03 -13.96 -7.79
N PHE A 345 9.95 -13.04 -7.51
CA PHE A 345 10.74 -12.36 -8.52
C PHE A 345 12.20 -12.73 -8.36
N THR A 346 12.90 -12.99 -9.47
CA THR A 346 14.33 -13.27 -9.47
C THR A 346 15.04 -12.52 -10.60
N ASN A 347 16.37 -12.48 -10.55
CA ASN A 347 17.16 -12.16 -11.74
C ASN A 347 17.27 -13.37 -12.68
N GLU A 348 18.01 -13.22 -13.78
CA GLU A 348 18.26 -14.29 -14.76
C GLU A 348 19.05 -15.49 -14.19
N THR A 349 19.79 -15.29 -13.09
CA THR A 349 20.53 -16.34 -12.39
C THR A 349 19.77 -16.93 -11.20
N ALA A 350 18.45 -16.71 -11.12
CA ALA A 350 17.57 -17.18 -10.06
C ALA A 350 17.88 -16.64 -8.64
N SER A 351 18.62 -15.53 -8.53
CA SER A 351 18.79 -14.82 -7.26
C SER A 351 17.49 -14.05 -6.94
N PRO A 352 16.90 -14.22 -5.74
CA PRO A 352 15.59 -13.65 -5.44
C PRO A 352 15.66 -12.14 -5.25
N VAL A 353 14.64 -11.45 -5.73
CA VAL A 353 14.39 -10.01 -5.56
C VAL A 353 13.16 -9.81 -4.67
N VAL A 354 12.19 -10.72 -4.74
CA VAL A 354 11.03 -10.72 -3.85
C VAL A 354 10.88 -12.11 -3.27
N ILE A 355 10.92 -12.18 -1.94
CA ILE A 355 10.68 -13.40 -1.18
C ILE A 355 9.35 -13.23 -0.45
N HIS A 356 8.47 -14.20 -0.60
CA HIS A 356 7.19 -14.26 0.10
C HIS A 356 7.15 -15.53 0.94
N LYS A 357 7.12 -15.36 2.26
CA LYS A 357 6.95 -16.43 3.22
C LYS A 357 5.52 -16.42 3.73
N VAL A 358 4.94 -17.60 3.84
CA VAL A 358 3.59 -17.83 4.34
C VAL A 358 3.69 -18.69 5.58
N THR A 359 3.20 -18.16 6.70
CA THR A 359 3.11 -18.88 7.97
C THR A 359 1.66 -19.25 8.18
N GLY A 360 1.35 -20.53 7.99
CA GLY A 360 0.05 -21.09 8.37
C GLY A 360 0.11 -21.74 9.76
N PRO A 361 -1.04 -22.24 10.25
CA PRO A 361 -1.10 -23.08 11.46
C PRO A 361 -0.27 -24.37 11.37
#